data_AF-A0A0Q4MWE4-F1
#
_entry.id   AF-A0A0Q4MWE4-F1
#
_cell.length_a   1.000
_cell.length_b   1.000
_cell.length_c   1.000
_cell.angle_alpha   90.00
_cell.angle_beta   90.00
_cell.angle_gamma   90.00
#
_symmetry.space_group_name_H-M   'P 1'
#
loop_
_entity.id
_entity.type
_entity.pdbx_description
1 polymer ?
#
loop_
_entity_poly.entity_id
_entity_poly.type
_entity_poly.pdbx_seq_one_letter_code
_entity_poly.pdbx_strand_id
1 'polypeptide(L)' 'MGQEFEYFVMDARAGFDTERAAVFEALGRTLPQAWKLRRDWGGMDAVLVRAPVLSDLTDGGSSCGDFEYVHDIE' A
#
# COMPACT_ATOMS: atom_id res chain seq x y z
N MET A 1 5.82 9.47 -19.51
CA MET A 1 6.31 9.09 -18.17
C MET A 1 5.29 8.12 -17.60
N GLY A 2 5.72 7.01 -16.99
CA GLY A 2 4.78 6.07 -16.35
C GLY A 2 4.18 6.67 -15.09
N GLN A 3 3.00 6.21 -14.69
CA GLN A 3 2.39 6.58 -13.41
C GLN A 3 3.25 6.04 -12.26
N GLU A 4 3.61 6.92 -11.31
CA GLU A 4 4.28 6.51 -10.07
C GLU A 4 3.26 6.11 -9.00
N PHE A 5 3.65 5.17 -8.15
CA PHE A 5 2.81 4.63 -7.09
C PHE A 5 3.57 4.61 -5.77
N GLU A 6 2.84 4.79 -4.68
CA GLU A 6 3.28 4.47 -3.33
C GLU A 6 2.55 3.23 -2.84
N TYR A 7 3.27 2.36 -2.13
CA TYR A 7 2.76 1.08 -1.64
C TYR A 7 2.43 1.16 -0.16
N PHE A 8 1.36 0.49 0.24
CA PHE A 8 0.89 0.47 1.62
C PHE A 8 0.45 -0.93 2.02
N VAL A 9 0.51 -1.21 3.31
CA VAL A 9 -0.13 -2.38 3.91
C VAL A 9 -1.45 -1.92 4.52
N MET A 10 -2.52 -2.62 4.18
CA MET A 10 -3.85 -2.43 4.78
C MET A 10 -4.38 -3.74 5.34
N ASP A 11 -5.42 -3.69 6.17
CA ASP A 11 -6.14 -4.90 6.58
C ASP A 11 -7.00 -5.49 5.45
N ALA A 12 -7.43 -6.75 5.62
CA ALA A 12 -8.22 -7.52 4.65
C ALA A 12 -9.44 -6.82 4.04
N ARG A 13 -10.04 -5.83 4.73
CA ARG A 13 -11.17 -5.08 4.19
C ARG A 13 -10.82 -4.38 2.88
N ALA A 14 -9.56 -4.03 2.65
CA ALA A 14 -9.13 -3.37 1.42
C ALA A 14 -9.28 -4.23 0.16
N GLY A 15 -9.43 -5.56 0.30
CA GLY A 15 -9.82 -6.43 -0.82
C GLY A 15 -11.25 -6.21 -1.33
N PHE A 16 -12.10 -5.52 -0.55
CA PHE A 16 -13.51 -5.27 -0.88
C PHE A 16 -13.89 -3.78 -0.85
N ASP A 17 -13.36 -3.04 0.12
CA ASP A 17 -13.67 -1.65 0.39
C ASP A 17 -12.46 -0.96 1.04
N THR A 18 -11.66 -0.29 0.21
CA THR A 18 -10.43 0.40 0.61
C THR A 18 -10.72 1.61 1.50
N GLU A 19 -11.86 2.28 1.34
CA GLU A 19 -12.26 3.45 2.14
C GLU A 19 -12.56 3.08 3.60
N ARG A 20 -12.94 1.83 3.85
CA ARG A 20 -13.26 1.32 5.20
C ARG A 20 -12.14 0.51 5.83
N ALA A 21 -11.05 0.29 5.09
CA ALA A 21 -9.88 -0.42 5.55
C ALA A 21 -8.92 0.52 6.28
N ALA A 22 -8.19 -0.02 7.26
CA ALA A 22 -7.15 0.70 7.98
C ALA A 22 -5.81 0.52 7.26
N VAL A 23 -5.08 1.62 7.10
CA VAL A 23 -3.67 1.58 6.72
C VAL A 23 -2.84 1.20 7.94
N PHE A 24 -2.01 0.16 7.80
CA PHE A 24 -1.06 -0.25 8.82
C PHE A 24 0.30 0.40 8.62
N GLU A 25 0.79 0.47 7.38
CA GLU A 25 2.13 0.96 7.07
C GLU A 25 2.19 1.56 5.66
N ALA A 26 2.98 2.63 5.50
CA ALA A 26 3.41 3.15 4.20
C ALA A 26 4.81 2.62 3.88
N LEU A 27 4.95 1.95 2.73
CA LEU A 27 6.18 1.25 2.31
C LEU A 27 7.03 2.07 1.33
N GLY A 28 6.52 3.22 0.87
CA GLY A 28 7.17 4.09 -0.10
C GLY A 28 6.96 3.65 -1.56
N ARG A 29 7.78 4.21 -2.47
CA ARG A 29 7.55 4.14 -3.93
C ARG A 29 8.13 2.93 -4.64
N THR A 30 8.92 2.14 -3.92
CA THR A 30 9.52 0.92 -4.49
C THR A 30 8.62 -0.26 -4.16
N LEU A 31 8.30 -1.07 -5.17
CA LEU A 31 7.55 -2.31 -4.96
C LEU A 31 8.27 -3.16 -3.89
N PRO A 32 7.63 -3.45 -2.75
CA PRO A 32 8.23 -4.27 -1.70
C PRO A 32 8.50 -5.70 -2.20
N GLN A 33 9.59 -6.29 -1.70
CA GLN A 33 9.90 -7.69 -2.00
C GLN A 33 8.95 -8.61 -1.23
N ALA A 34 8.37 -9.60 -1.91
CA ALA A 34 7.38 -10.50 -1.34
C ALA A 34 7.83 -11.17 -0.02
N TRP A 35 9.09 -11.58 0.08
CA TRP A 35 9.61 -12.21 1.31
C TRP A 35 9.63 -11.27 2.52
N LYS A 36 9.78 -9.96 2.32
CA LYS A 36 9.72 -8.97 3.41
C LYS A 36 8.28 -8.80 3.89
N LEU A 37 7.35 -8.65 2.95
CA LEU A 37 5.92 -8.56 3.27
C LEU A 37 5.47 -9.78 4.08
N ARG A 38 5.82 -10.98 3.62
CA ARG A 38 5.50 -12.22 4.34
C ARG A 38 6.10 -12.29 5.73
N ARG A 39 7.37 -11.86 5.88
CA ARG A 39 8.06 -11.89 7.17
C ARG A 39 7.41 -10.93 8.19
N ASP A 40 7.00 -9.75 7.73
CA ASP A 40 6.58 -8.66 8.61
C ASP A 40 5.05 -8.64 8.84
N TRP A 41 4.27 -9.10 7.86
CA TRP A 41 2.80 -8.99 7.83
C TRP A 41 2.06 -10.31 7.52
N GLY A 42 2.79 -11.40 7.22
CA GLY A 42 2.18 -12.69 6.89
C GLY A 42 1.35 -13.27 8.03
N GLY A 43 0.17 -13.81 7.70
CA GLY A 43 -0.76 -14.40 8.68
C GLY A 43 -1.56 -13.38 9.50
N MET A 44 -1.48 -12.08 9.15
CA MET A 44 -2.26 -11.01 9.80
C MET A 44 -3.50 -10.60 8.99
N ASP A 45 -3.86 -11.39 7.97
CA ASP A 45 -4.89 -11.02 6.98
C ASP A 45 -4.65 -9.63 6.39
N ALA A 46 -3.37 -9.27 6.20
CA ALA A 46 -2.95 -8.00 5.63
C ALA A 46 -2.87 -8.11 4.11
N VAL A 47 -3.11 -7.01 3.42
CA VAL A 47 -3.05 -6.91 1.97
C VAL A 47 -2.08 -5.82 1.54
N LEU A 48 -1.45 -6.02 0.40
CA LEU A 48 -0.68 -4.98 -0.28
C LEU A 48 -1.65 -4.18 -1.16
N VAL A 49 -1.62 -2.86 -0.98
CA VAL A 49 -2.26 -1.91 -1.88
C VAL A 49 -1.24 -0.94 -2.45
N ARG A 50 -1.65 -0.16 -3.44
CA ARG A 50 -0.88 0.99 -3.92
C ARG A 50 -1.79 2.18 -4.17
N ALA A 51 -1.25 3.39 -4.21
CA ALA A 51 -1.99 4.57 -4.63
C ALA A 51 -1.15 5.43 -5.58
N PRO A 52 -1.74 6.04 -6.63
CA PRO A 52 -1.01 6.87 -7.56
C PRO A 52 -0.49 8.12 -6.84
N VAL A 53 0.79 8.43 -7.02
CA VAL A 53 1.38 9.67 -6.51
C VAL A 53 0.88 10.83 -7.37
N LEU A 54 0.27 11.83 -6.72
CA LEU A 54 -0.23 13.04 -7.36
C LEU A 54 0.78 14.20 -7.24
N SER A 55 1.45 14.30 -6.09
CA SER A 55 2.49 15.31 -5.84
C SER A 55 3.36 14.95 -4.63
N ASP A 56 4.60 15.41 -4.62
CA ASP A 56 5.46 15.40 -3.42
C ASP A 56 5.00 16.45 -2.40
N LEU A 57 5.06 16.10 -1.11
CA LEU A 57 4.85 17.02 0.01
C LEU A 57 6.20 17.58 0.48
N THR A 58 6.19 18.78 1.05
CA THR A 58 7.41 19.47 1.49
C THR A 58 8.12 18.83 2.68
N ASP A 59 7.44 17.93 3.39
CA ASP A 59 7.95 17.17 4.53
C ASP A 59 8.48 15.78 4.16
N GLY A 60 8.50 15.45 2.86
CA GLY A 60 8.99 14.16 2.36
C GLY A 60 7.91 13.09 2.19
N GLY A 61 6.63 13.42 2.41
CA GLY A 61 5.51 12.55 2.05
C GLY A 61 5.04 12.69 0.60
N SER A 62 4.00 11.95 0.24
CA SER A 62 3.27 12.08 -1.03
C SER A 62 1.81 12.45 -0.77
N SER A 63 1.22 13.27 -1.64
CA SER A 63 -0.23 13.23 -1.84
C SER A 63 -0.54 12.09 -2.80
N CYS A 64 -1.47 11.23 -2.41
CA CYS A 64 -1.90 10.07 -3.19
C CYS A 64 -3.35 10.20 -3.63
N GLY A 65 -3.71 9.52 -4.72
CA GLY A 65 -5.11 9.29 -5.10
C GLY A 65 -5.69 8.08 -4.37
N ASP A 66 -6.75 7.49 -4.94
CA ASP A 66 -7.45 6.36 -4.36
C ASP A 66 -6.55 5.10 -4.27
N PHE A 67 -6.79 4.27 -3.26
CA PHE A 67 -6.09 3.00 -3.12
C PHE A 67 -6.56 1.97 -4.15
N GLU A 68 -5.60 1.25 -4.71
CA GLU A 68 -5.76 0.11 -5.59
C GLU A 68 -5.26 -1.16 -4.88
N TYR A 69 -6.15 -2.14 -4.73
CA TYR A 69 -5.76 -3.47 -4.26
C TYR A 69 -4.73 -4.12 -5.20
N VAL A 70 -3.70 -4.73 -4.63
CA VAL A 70 -2.68 -5.47 -5.40
C VAL A 70 -2.80 -6.97 -5.15
N HIS A 71 -2.57 -7.42 -3.91
CA HIS A 71 -2.67 -8.83 -3.53
C HIS A 71 -2.68 -9.04 -2.01
N ASP A 72 -3.13 -10.20 -1.56
CA ASP A 72 -3.03 -10.68 -0.17
C ASP A 72 -1.59 -10.96 0.23
N ILE A 73 -1.24 -10.77 1.50
CA ILE A 73 0.09 -11.07 2.04
C ILE A 73 0.05 -12.40 2.82
N GLU A 74 0.57 -13.46 2.21
CA GLU A 74 0.69 -14.83 2.78
C GLU A 74 2.13 -15.25 3.10
#